data_AF-U1N6N5-F1
#
_entry.id   AF-U1N6N5-F1
#
_cell.length_a   1.000
_cell.length_b   1.000
_cell.length_c   1.000
_cell.angle_alpha   90.00
_cell.angle_beta   90.00
_cell.angle_gamma   90.00
#
_symmetry.space_group_name_H-M   'P 1'
#
loop_
_entity.id
_entity.type
_entity.pdbx_description
1 polymer ?
#
loop_
_entity_poly.entity_id
_entity_poly.type
_entity_poly.pdbx_seq_one_letter_code
_entity_poly.pdbx_strand_id
1 'polypeptide(L)'
;CTRVLQNGRCSEHGSVDGEFDLRIKAVLDNGETITEVICNRERTEELTGITLKKAKEMAKDALDTTVVVEEMSEELLGSYYAVSGPELGRYVLADSIEPLGEPTETESVLIEARSI
;
A
#
# COMPACT_ATOMS: atom_id res chain seq x y z
N CYS A 1 2.28 12.67 -18.10
CA CYS A 1 1.13 11.77 -17.87
C CYS A 1 1.31 11.03 -16.55
N THR A 2 0.30 10.29 -16.07
CA THR A 2 0.31 9.59 -14.75
C THR A 2 0.97 8.19 -14.77
N ARG A 3 1.60 7.80 -15.87
CA ARG A 3 2.30 6.51 -15.99
C ARG A 3 3.63 6.55 -15.23
N VAL A 4 3.97 5.41 -14.61
CA VAL A 4 5.27 5.21 -13.95
C VAL A 4 6.40 5.33 -14.97
N LEU A 5 7.50 5.98 -14.56
CA LEU A 5 8.71 6.07 -15.37
C LEU A 5 9.61 4.87 -15.12
N GLN A 6 10.20 4.33 -16.17
CA GLN A 6 11.27 3.34 -16.08
C GLN A 6 12.58 3.98 -16.54
N ASN A 7 13.55 4.09 -15.64
CA ASN A 7 14.85 4.72 -15.92
C ASN A 7 14.72 6.13 -16.55
N GLY A 8 13.81 6.95 -16.02
CA GLY A 8 13.55 8.31 -16.53
C GLY A 8 12.80 8.37 -17.87
N ARG A 9 12.21 7.25 -18.32
CA ARG A 9 11.44 7.20 -19.57
C ARG A 9 10.00 6.77 -19.35
N CYS A 10 9.08 7.49 -19.98
CA CYS A 10 7.68 7.15 -20.14
C CYS A 10 7.47 6.36 -21.43
N SER A 11 6.61 5.34 -21.42
CA SER A 11 6.28 4.53 -22.62
C SER A 11 5.70 5.36 -23.77
N GLU A 12 4.97 6.44 -23.47
CA GLU A 12 4.30 7.28 -24.46
C GLU A 12 5.11 8.52 -24.86
N HIS A 13 5.81 9.13 -23.91
CA HIS A 13 6.42 10.45 -24.09
C HIS A 13 7.95 10.42 -24.16
N GLY A 14 8.57 9.24 -24.05
CA GLY A 14 10.03 9.12 -24.05
C GLY A 14 10.66 9.66 -22.76
N SER A 15 11.83 10.28 -22.87
CA SER A 15 12.55 10.82 -21.70
C SER A 15 11.84 12.05 -21.15
N VAL A 16 11.44 12.01 -19.89
CA VAL A 16 10.73 13.09 -19.20
C VAL A 16 11.15 13.15 -17.73
N ASP A 17 11.06 14.34 -17.13
CA ASP A 17 11.22 14.50 -15.69
C ASP A 17 9.93 14.05 -14.98
N GLY A 18 10.07 13.12 -14.04
CA GLY A 18 8.97 12.57 -13.26
C GLY A 18 8.82 13.25 -11.91
N GLU A 19 7.62 13.11 -11.35
CA GLU A 19 7.36 13.43 -9.96
C GLU A 19 7.20 12.14 -9.17
N PHE A 20 7.74 12.12 -7.95
CA PHE A 20 7.50 11.01 -7.03
C PHE A 20 6.04 11.00 -6.61
N ASP A 21 5.53 9.79 -6.48
CA ASP A 21 4.16 9.50 -6.16
C ASP A 21 4.15 8.40 -5.09
N LEU A 22 3.22 8.52 -4.15
CA LEU A 22 3.09 7.61 -3.02
C LEU A 22 1.68 7.04 -3.08
N ARG A 23 1.54 5.81 -3.56
CA ARG A 23 0.25 5.12 -3.63
C ARG A 23 0.48 3.66 -3.31
N ILE A 24 -0.44 3.09 -2.54
CA ILE A 24 -0.44 1.66 -2.25
C ILE A 24 -1.44 0.97 -3.17
N LYS A 25 -1.00 -0.14 -3.75
CA LYS A 25 -1.88 -1.14 -4.32
C LYS A 25 -1.85 -2.35 -3.38
N ALA A 26 -2.90 -2.50 -2.59
CA ALA A 26 -3.05 -3.59 -1.63
C ALA A 26 -3.92 -4.71 -2.19
N VAL A 27 -3.79 -5.89 -1.60
CA VAL A 27 -4.68 -7.04 -1.84
C VAL A 27 -5.32 -7.37 -0.51
N LEU A 28 -6.65 -7.33 -0.46
CA LEU A 28 -7.43 -7.75 0.69
C LEU A 28 -8.07 -9.10 0.38
N ASP A 29 -7.85 -10.06 1.26
CA ASP A 29 -8.46 -11.38 1.22
C ASP A 29 -9.29 -11.56 2.49
N ASN A 30 -10.59 -11.82 2.33
CA ASN A 30 -11.50 -12.09 3.44
C ASN A 30 -11.80 -13.59 3.62
N GLY A 31 -11.08 -14.47 2.93
CA GLY A 31 -11.28 -15.92 2.91
C GLY A 31 -12.29 -16.41 1.88
N GLU A 32 -13.11 -15.52 1.32
CA GLU A 32 -14.08 -15.85 0.26
C GLU A 32 -13.74 -15.18 -1.07
N THR A 33 -13.17 -13.98 -1.00
CA THR A 33 -12.92 -13.10 -2.15
C THR A 33 -11.62 -12.35 -1.97
N ILE A 34 -10.92 -12.16 -3.09
CA ILE A 34 -9.70 -11.36 -3.18
C ILE A 34 -10.04 -10.06 -3.91
N THR A 35 -9.81 -8.93 -3.24
CA THR A 35 -10.09 -7.59 -3.75
C THR A 35 -8.80 -6.78 -3.84
N GLU A 36 -8.53 -6.18 -5.01
CA GLU A 36 -7.42 -5.25 -5.16
C GLU A 36 -7.86 -3.84 -4.74
N VAL A 37 -7.16 -3.23 -3.80
CA VAL A 37 -7.46 -1.89 -3.29
C VAL A 37 -6.37 -0.91 -3.71
N ILE A 38 -6.77 0.28 -4.19
CA ILE A 38 -5.84 1.36 -4.51
C ILE A 38 -6.05 2.49 -3.50
N CYS A 39 -5.01 2.75 -2.71
CA CYS A 39 -4.95 3.91 -1.83
C CYS A 39 -4.19 5.03 -2.54
N ASN A 40 -4.81 6.21 -2.64
CA ASN A 40 -4.13 7.39 -3.15
C ASN A 40 -3.07 7.87 -2.14
N ARG A 41 -2.36 8.97 -2.46
CA ARG A 41 -1.36 9.55 -1.55
C ARG A 41 -1.93 9.93 -0.19
N GLU A 42 -3.02 10.70 -0.16
CA GLU A 42 -3.65 11.14 1.08
C GLU A 42 -3.98 9.95 1.99
N ARG A 43 -4.63 8.92 1.44
CA ARG A 43 -4.98 7.70 2.19
C ARG A 43 -3.79 6.87 2.59
N THR A 44 -2.74 6.83 1.76
CA THR A 44 -1.48 6.15 2.12
C THR A 44 -0.79 6.85 3.30
N GLU A 45 -0.73 8.18 3.27
CA GLU A 45 -0.14 8.97 4.36
C GLU A 45 -0.95 8.84 5.66
N GLU A 46 -2.28 8.83 5.58
CA GLU A 46 -3.15 8.60 6.75
C GLU A 46 -3.00 7.19 7.32
N LEU A 47 -2.92 6.18 6.46
CA LEU A 47 -2.85 4.77 6.87
C LEU A 47 -1.51 4.40 7.51
N THR A 48 -0.40 4.93 6.98
CA THR A 48 0.97 4.59 7.41
C THR A 48 1.62 5.64 8.30
N GLY A 49 1.07 6.85 8.36
CA GLY A 49 1.74 8.00 8.97
C GLY A 49 2.98 8.51 8.21
N ILE A 50 3.37 7.85 7.09
CA ILE A 50 4.54 8.20 6.30
C ILE A 50 4.13 9.16 5.18
N THR A 51 4.50 10.42 5.32
CA THR A 51 4.31 11.43 4.26
C THR A 51 5.19 11.16 3.04
N LEU A 52 4.78 11.63 1.84
CA LEU A 52 5.63 11.60 0.64
C LEU A 52 6.99 12.26 0.86
N LYS A 53 7.05 13.31 1.70
CA LYS A 53 8.31 13.96 2.06
C LYS A 53 9.22 13.01 2.83
N LYS A 54 8.67 12.34 3.86
CA LYS A 54 9.42 11.38 4.68
C LYS A 54 9.87 10.18 3.85
N ALA A 55 9.00 9.65 2.99
CA ALA A 55 9.34 8.58 2.05
C ALA A 55 10.52 8.97 1.12
N LYS A 56 10.53 10.20 0.60
CA LYS A 56 11.67 10.71 -0.20
C LYS A 56 12.96 10.80 0.60
N GLU A 57 12.88 11.25 1.85
CA GLU A 57 14.03 11.31 2.75
C GLU A 57 14.58 9.92 3.02
N MET A 58 13.72 8.95 3.37
CA MET A 58 14.11 7.54 3.57
C MET A 58 14.80 6.96 2.34
N ALA A 59 14.19 7.13 1.16
CA ALA A 59 14.76 6.62 -0.09
C ALA A 59 16.10 7.29 -0.43
N LYS A 60 16.27 8.58 -0.12
CA LYS A 60 17.52 9.30 -0.35
C LYS A 60 18.61 8.84 0.62
N ASP A 61 18.28 8.64 1.89
CA ASP A 61 19.22 8.20 2.92
C ASP A 61 19.70 6.77 2.66
N ALA A 62 18.82 5.89 2.17
CA ALA A 62 19.14 4.52 1.77
C ALA A 62 19.71 4.41 0.34
N LEU A 63 19.59 5.47 -0.47
CA LEU A 63 19.79 5.44 -1.93
C LEU A 63 18.95 4.36 -2.66
N ASP A 64 17.85 3.95 -2.03
CA ASP A 64 16.95 2.90 -2.54
C ASP A 64 15.50 3.20 -2.14
N THR A 65 14.61 3.20 -3.12
CA THR A 65 13.17 3.39 -2.89
C THR A 65 12.50 2.17 -2.27
N THR A 66 13.11 0.98 -2.31
CA THR A 66 12.51 -0.24 -1.74
C THR A 66 12.34 -0.16 -0.23
N VAL A 67 13.20 0.60 0.47
CA VAL A 67 13.10 0.78 1.93
C VAL A 67 11.74 1.35 2.35
N VAL A 68 11.15 2.23 1.53
CA VAL A 68 9.80 2.76 1.80
C VAL A 68 8.75 1.65 1.70
N VAL A 69 8.91 0.74 0.73
CA VAL A 69 8.00 -0.40 0.54
C VAL A 69 8.14 -1.38 1.69
N GLU A 70 9.35 -1.67 2.13
CA GLU A 70 9.63 -2.57 3.26
C GLU A 70 9.01 -2.03 4.55
N GLU A 71 9.26 -0.77 4.90
CA GLU A 71 8.69 -0.12 6.09
C GLU A 71 7.15 -0.20 6.09
N MET A 72 6.52 0.20 4.98
CA MET A 72 5.05 0.14 4.87
C MET A 72 4.52 -1.30 4.89
N SER A 73 5.27 -2.25 4.33
CA SER A 73 4.84 -3.65 4.30
C SER A 73 4.89 -4.28 5.69
N GLU A 74 5.90 -3.95 6.50
CA GLU A 74 6.02 -4.43 7.87
C GLU A 74 4.85 -3.97 8.75
N GLU A 75 4.37 -2.74 8.55
CA GLU A 75 3.23 -2.21 9.30
C GLU A 75 1.87 -2.71 8.81
N LEU A 76 1.70 -2.89 7.50
CA LEU A 76 0.38 -3.13 6.90
C LEU A 76 0.04 -4.61 6.68
N LEU A 77 1.03 -5.45 6.44
CA LEU A 77 0.77 -6.86 6.12
C LEU A 77 0.36 -7.65 7.36
N GLY A 78 -0.55 -8.61 7.18
CA GLY A 78 -1.05 -9.47 8.26
C GLY A 78 -2.11 -8.82 9.15
N SER A 79 -2.49 -7.58 8.86
CA SER A 79 -3.54 -6.86 9.58
C SER A 79 -4.87 -6.89 8.83
N TYR A 80 -5.97 -6.84 9.57
CA TYR A 80 -7.33 -6.76 9.00
C TYR A 80 -7.73 -5.30 8.80
N TYR A 81 -8.42 -5.01 7.70
CA TYR A 81 -8.87 -3.66 7.35
C TYR A 81 -10.31 -3.65 6.84
N ALA A 82 -11.05 -2.60 7.17
CA ALA A 82 -12.27 -2.20 6.50
C ALA A 82 -11.93 -1.16 5.44
N VAL A 83 -12.40 -1.36 4.22
CA VAL A 83 -12.20 -0.43 3.10
C VAL A 83 -13.54 -0.07 2.50
N SER A 84 -13.71 1.22 2.16
CA SER A 84 -14.86 1.70 1.41
C SER A 84 -14.43 2.62 0.27
N GLY A 85 -15.20 2.64 -0.81
CA GLY A 85 -15.01 3.53 -1.95
C GLY A 85 -15.55 2.93 -3.25
N PRO A 86 -15.45 3.65 -4.38
CA PRO A 86 -16.01 3.21 -5.64
C PRO A 86 -15.22 2.05 -6.25
N GLU A 87 -15.95 1.12 -6.87
CA GLU A 87 -15.38 0.06 -7.69
C GLU A 87 -15.02 0.59 -9.09
N LEU A 88 -13.81 0.29 -9.54
CA LEU A 88 -13.32 0.56 -10.89
C LEU A 88 -12.77 -0.72 -11.50
N GLY A 89 -13.62 -1.44 -12.23
CA GLY A 89 -13.28 -2.75 -12.79
C GLY A 89 -13.05 -3.76 -11.68
N ARG A 90 -11.80 -4.18 -11.48
CA ARG A 90 -11.41 -5.13 -10.42
C ARG A 90 -10.82 -4.46 -9.18
N TYR A 91 -10.76 -3.13 -9.18
CA TYR A 91 -10.17 -2.33 -8.12
C TYR A 91 -11.25 -1.69 -7.26
N VAL A 92 -11.02 -1.59 -5.96
CA VAL A 92 -11.69 -0.61 -5.09
C VAL A 92 -10.75 0.57 -4.93
N LEU A 93 -11.22 1.78 -5.27
CA LEU A 93 -10.48 3.00 -4.97
C LEU A 93 -10.83 3.41 -3.54
N ALA A 94 -9.87 3.32 -2.62
CA ALA A 94 -10.15 3.55 -1.20
C ALA A 94 -10.47 5.04 -0.95
N ASP A 95 -11.72 5.31 -0.59
CA ASP A 95 -12.15 6.58 0.01
C ASP A 95 -11.90 6.54 1.53
N SER A 96 -12.03 5.37 2.16
CA SER A 96 -11.63 5.12 3.55
C SER A 96 -10.94 3.76 3.69
N ILE A 97 -9.98 3.68 4.62
CA ILE A 97 -9.34 2.43 5.03
C ILE A 97 -9.02 2.51 6.53
N GLU A 98 -9.53 1.57 7.31
CA GLU A 98 -9.40 1.55 8.77
C GLU A 98 -9.05 0.15 9.28
N PRO A 99 -8.13 0.00 10.24
CA PRO A 99 -7.80 -1.30 10.81
C PRO A 99 -8.98 -1.89 11.59
N LEU A 100 -9.28 -3.17 11.36
CA LEU A 100 -10.30 -3.95 12.06
C LEU A 100 -9.64 -4.77 13.18
N GLY A 101 -9.42 -4.15 14.33
CA GLY A 101 -8.84 -4.78 15.52
C GLY A 101 -7.35 -4.49 15.73
N GLU A 102 -6.82 -4.92 16.88
CA GLU A 102 -5.36 -4.92 17.12
C GLU A 102 -4.71 -5.98 16.21
N PRO A 103 -3.47 -5.77 15.73
CA PRO A 103 -2.73 -6.78 14.97
C PRO A 103 -2.77 -8.08 15.76
N THR A 104 -3.52 -9.06 15.28
CA THR A 104 -3.70 -10.30 16.03
C THR A 104 -2.35 -11.00 16.00
N GLU A 105 -1.70 -11.15 17.15
CA GLU A 105 -0.37 -11.74 17.21
C GLU A 105 -0.39 -13.07 16.47
N THR A 106 0.43 -13.20 15.41
CA THR A 106 0.42 -14.35 14.48
C THR A 106 0.37 -15.71 15.21
N GLU A 107 1.01 -15.79 16.38
CA GLU A 107 1.01 -16.99 17.23
C GLU A 107 -0.38 -17.35 17.78
N SER A 108 -1.20 -16.37 18.17
CA SER A 108 -2.56 -16.59 18.69
C SER A 108 -3.49 -17.18 17.64
N VAL A 109 -3.43 -16.70 16.39
CA VAL A 109 -4.20 -17.23 15.26
C VAL A 109 -3.77 -18.66 14.91
N LEU A 110 -2.45 -18.94 14.95
CA LEU A 110 -1.91 -20.28 14.72
C LEU A 110 -2.31 -21.28 15.82
N ILE A 111 -2.44 -20.83 17.08
CA ILE A 111 -2.93 -21.66 18.19
C ILE A 111 -4.41 -22.00 18.00
N GLU A 112 -5.23 -21.02 17.63
CA GLU A 112 -6.67 -21.22 17.39
C GLU A 112 -6.92 -22.19 16.23
N ALA A 113 -6.20 -22.02 15.12
CA ALA A 113 -6.29 -22.89 13.94
C ALA A 113 -5.79 -24.33 14.17
N ARG A 114 -4.93 -24.55 15.18
CA ARG A 114 -4.44 -25.89 15.57
C ARG A 114 -5.29 -26.58 16.63
N SER A 115 -6.26 -25.88 17.22
CA SER A 115 -7.10 -26.39 18.31
C SER A 115 -8.44 -26.98 17.84
N ILE A 116 -8.64 -27.10 16.52
CA ILE A 116 -9.77 -27.74 15.84
C ILE A 116 -9.39 -29.08 15.22
#